data_AF-A0A3A5HHA7-F1
#
_entry.id   AF-A0A3A5HHA7-F1
#
_cell.length_a   1.000
_cell.length_b   1.000
_cell.length_c   1.000
_cell.angle_alpha   90.00
_cell.angle_beta   90.00
_cell.angle_gamma   90.00
#
_symmetry.space_group_name_H-M   'P 1'
#
loop_
_entity.id
_entity.type
_entity.pdbx_description
1 polymer ?
#
loop_
_entity_poly.entity_id
_entity_poly.type
_entity_poly.pdbx_seq_one_letter_code
_entity_poly.pdbx_strand_id
1 'polypeptide(L)'
;MSLIITYIGAQGCVMAGDKRRIAFFGDKSNREILEEELYSGKIENESQLKKRASELEITLKITDDAVKLRSLGKVVVGEVSSKSSFETKRRRIYATTNGFQIIELTGSNITKMDKGESSIIVFGNKFTKKTASKILKKYWKSKTTLKEIETIFQKVLHEVSEKTPSVGSSCDLFIKTPALDKKESQKILRETVVRDVKLLQKWRQKLKKDLLEKAEAINMASRILTQGEVGRVVNVDEDRLEIVLGKDVQAFDVNWKQLATPGDKVMMFFNGEGDIIEGDLVVIENERLCLKRNQSPLRCDIILCKSD
;
A
#
# COMPACT_ATOMS: atom_id res chain seq x y z
N MET A 1 5.26 9.91 -11.54
CA MET A 1 3.99 10.58 -11.93
C MET A 1 3.37 9.85 -13.10
N SER A 2 2.08 10.09 -13.39
CA SER A 2 1.29 9.32 -14.37
C SER A 2 0.69 10.25 -15.41
N LEU A 3 0.41 9.74 -16.61
CA LEU A 3 -0.37 10.42 -17.65
C LEU A 3 -1.77 9.81 -17.73
N ILE A 4 -2.80 10.63 -17.47
CA ILE A 4 -4.21 10.27 -17.67
C ILE A 4 -4.83 11.30 -18.59
N ILE A 5 -5.53 10.85 -19.62
CA ILE A 5 -6.24 11.69 -20.59
C ILE A 5 -7.72 11.32 -20.54
N THR A 6 -8.58 12.32 -20.42
CA THR A 6 -10.03 12.14 -20.31
C THR A 6 -10.73 13.04 -21.31
N TYR A 7 -11.60 12.48 -22.14
CA TYR A 7 -12.59 13.20 -22.92
C TYR A 7 -13.95 13.09 -22.23
N ILE A 8 -14.65 14.20 -22.13
CA ILE A 8 -16.01 14.31 -21.61
C ILE A 8 -16.86 15.06 -22.64
N GLY A 9 -17.98 14.49 -23.04
CA GLY A 9 -18.93 15.13 -23.94
C GLY A 9 -20.33 14.52 -23.88
N ALA A 10 -21.19 14.99 -24.79
CA ALA A 10 -22.58 14.53 -24.88
C ALA A 10 -22.71 13.09 -25.36
N GLN A 11 -21.76 12.59 -26.16
CA GLN A 11 -21.75 11.20 -26.63
C GLN A 11 -21.30 10.23 -25.54
N GLY A 12 -20.55 10.71 -24.54
CA GLY A 12 -20.00 9.88 -23.47
C GLY A 12 -18.70 10.43 -22.89
N CYS A 13 -18.00 9.55 -22.19
CA CYS A 13 -16.70 9.79 -21.58
C CYS A 13 -15.72 8.71 -22.04
N VAL A 14 -14.50 9.10 -22.40
CA VAL A 14 -13.37 8.19 -22.66
C VAL A 14 -12.25 8.59 -21.72
N MET A 15 -11.66 7.62 -21.02
CA MET A 15 -10.51 7.86 -20.15
C MET A 15 -9.45 6.82 -20.39
N ALA A 16 -8.20 7.26 -20.57
CA ALA A 16 -7.04 6.40 -20.75
C ALA A 16 -5.93 6.82 -19.78
N GLY A 17 -5.20 5.85 -19.23
CA GLY A 17 -4.13 6.10 -18.28
C GLY A 17 -3.01 5.09 -18.43
N ASP A 18 -1.77 5.56 -18.35
CA ASP A 18 -0.61 4.68 -18.37
C ASP A 18 -0.54 3.81 -17.11
N LYS A 19 0.17 2.68 -17.17
CA LYS A 19 0.28 1.74 -16.05
C LYS A 19 1.60 1.82 -15.29
N ARG A 20 2.46 2.78 -15.62
CA ARG A 20 3.80 2.85 -15.04
C ARG A 20 3.81 3.41 -13.64
N ARG A 21 4.59 2.80 -12.77
CA ARG A 21 4.90 3.30 -11.43
C ARG A 21 6.40 3.23 -11.23
N ILE A 22 6.96 4.33 -10.77
CA ILE A 22 8.37 4.44 -10.40
C ILE A 22 8.41 4.79 -8.92
N ALA A 23 9.09 3.97 -8.14
CA ALA A 23 9.44 4.27 -6.76
C ALA A 23 10.94 4.54 -6.68
N PHE A 24 11.28 5.61 -5.96
CA PHE A 24 12.63 6.08 -5.75
C PHE A 24 13.02 5.83 -4.30
N PHE A 25 14.13 5.13 -4.08
CA PHE A 25 14.67 4.82 -2.75
C PHE A 25 16.08 5.41 -2.64
N GLY A 26 16.34 6.15 -1.57
CA GLY A 26 17.60 6.88 -1.37
C GLY A 26 17.37 8.21 -0.65
N ASP A 27 18.43 9.00 -0.55
CA ASP A 27 18.38 10.32 0.10
C ASP A 27 17.30 11.22 -0.50
N LYS A 28 16.67 12.04 0.35
CA LYS A 28 15.55 12.90 -0.07
C LYS A 28 16.01 13.95 -1.10
N SER A 29 17.14 14.60 -0.89
CA SER A 29 17.61 15.68 -1.76
C SER A 29 17.97 15.16 -3.14
N ASN A 30 18.65 14.02 -3.20
CA ASN A 30 18.96 13.32 -4.46
C ASN A 30 17.69 12.89 -5.20
N ARG A 31 16.69 12.34 -4.49
CA ARG A 31 15.41 11.96 -5.10
C ARG A 31 14.69 13.14 -5.73
N GLU A 32 14.69 14.30 -5.07
CA GLU A 32 14.08 15.52 -5.61
C GLU A 32 14.78 15.99 -6.89
N ILE A 33 16.12 15.91 -6.95
CA ILE A 33 16.90 16.22 -8.16
C ILE A 33 16.50 15.29 -9.31
N LEU A 34 16.50 13.97 -9.09
CA LEU A 34 16.18 12.98 -10.11
C LEU A 34 14.72 13.13 -10.61
N GLU A 35 13.78 13.38 -9.69
CA GLU A 35 12.38 13.62 -10.03
C GLU A 35 12.23 14.87 -10.90
N GLU A 36 12.89 15.98 -10.57
CA GLU A 36 12.85 17.21 -11.35
C GLU A 36 13.43 17.01 -12.75
N GLU A 37 14.57 16.32 -12.88
CA GLU A 37 15.18 15.99 -14.18
C GLU A 37 14.26 15.09 -15.03
N LEU A 38 13.65 14.08 -14.41
CA LEU A 38 12.69 13.19 -15.08
C LEU A 38 11.43 13.94 -15.54
N TYR A 39 10.86 14.77 -14.67
CA TYR A 39 9.56 15.42 -14.91
C TYR A 39 9.65 16.70 -15.73
N SER A 40 10.84 17.29 -15.85
CA SER A 40 11.14 18.35 -16.81
C SER A 40 11.40 17.83 -18.22
N GLY A 41 11.65 16.52 -18.37
CA GLY A 41 11.94 15.89 -19.66
C GLY A 41 13.42 15.89 -20.05
N LYS A 42 14.34 16.13 -19.10
CA LYS A 42 15.80 16.01 -19.34
C LYS A 42 16.23 14.56 -19.52
N ILE A 43 15.46 13.62 -18.98
CA ILE A 43 15.68 12.18 -19.11
C ILE A 43 14.70 11.62 -20.14
N GLU A 44 15.24 11.17 -21.27
CA GLU A 44 14.46 10.78 -22.46
C GLU A 44 14.05 9.31 -22.43
N ASN A 45 14.90 8.44 -21.86
CA ASN A 45 14.70 7.00 -21.88
C ASN A 45 15.11 6.30 -20.58
N GLU A 46 14.75 5.02 -20.46
CA GLU A 46 14.95 4.25 -19.22
C GLU A 46 16.43 4.00 -18.91
N SER A 47 17.28 3.87 -19.94
CA SER A 47 18.73 3.71 -19.76
C SER A 47 19.34 4.95 -19.09
N GLN A 48 19.00 6.15 -19.59
CA GLN A 48 19.39 7.42 -18.98
C GLN A 48 18.86 7.54 -17.55
N LEU A 49 17.61 7.14 -17.30
CA LEU A 49 17.02 7.16 -15.96
C LEU A 49 17.79 6.28 -14.97
N LYS A 50 18.12 5.05 -15.36
CA LYS A 50 18.88 4.11 -14.52
C LYS A 50 20.30 4.61 -14.26
N LYS A 51 20.98 5.12 -15.29
CA LYS A 51 22.31 5.71 -15.15
C LYS A 51 22.29 6.87 -14.17
N ARG A 52 21.37 7.83 -14.38
CA ARG A 52 21.26 9.02 -13.54
C ARG A 52 20.87 8.71 -12.09
N ALA A 53 20.02 7.71 -11.89
CA ALA A 53 19.69 7.22 -10.56
C ALA A 53 20.90 6.60 -9.86
N SER A 54 21.71 5.82 -10.57
CA SER A 54 22.95 5.25 -10.01
C SER A 54 23.95 6.32 -9.61
N GLU A 55 24.11 7.39 -10.40
CA GLU A 55 24.99 8.53 -10.07
C GLU A 55 24.55 9.27 -8.80
N LEU A 56 23.25 9.23 -8.49
CA LEU A 56 22.66 9.87 -7.32
C LEU A 56 22.44 8.91 -6.15
N GLU A 57 22.96 7.68 -6.25
CA GLU A 57 22.78 6.59 -5.26
C GLU A 57 21.31 6.27 -4.97
N ILE A 58 20.45 6.39 -6.00
CA ILE A 58 19.03 6.09 -5.93
C ILE A 58 18.75 4.72 -6.52
N THR A 59 18.11 3.87 -5.73
CA THR A 59 17.54 2.61 -6.23
C THR A 59 16.16 2.86 -6.80
N LEU A 60 15.90 2.33 -8.00
CA LEU A 60 14.62 2.43 -8.68
C LEU A 60 13.85 1.12 -8.62
N LYS A 61 12.54 1.21 -8.36
CA LYS A 61 11.59 0.12 -8.66
C LYS A 61 10.58 0.61 -9.68
N ILE A 62 10.65 0.04 -10.87
CA ILE A 62 9.78 0.36 -12.00
C ILE A 62 8.84 -0.82 -12.24
N THR A 63 7.54 -0.55 -12.31
CA THR A 63 6.52 -1.54 -12.68
C THR A 63 5.52 -0.93 -13.66
N ASP A 64 4.93 -1.75 -14.54
CA ASP A 64 3.93 -1.33 -15.54
C ASP A 64 2.56 -1.99 -15.30
N ASP A 65 2.23 -2.22 -14.03
CA ASP A 65 1.03 -2.91 -13.54
C ASP A 65 0.11 -2.01 -12.70
N ALA A 66 0.40 -0.71 -12.62
CA ALA A 66 -0.35 0.19 -11.76
C ALA A 66 -1.75 0.44 -12.30
N VAL A 67 -2.76 0.09 -11.50
CA VAL A 67 -4.17 0.44 -11.76
C VAL A 67 -4.40 1.91 -11.40
N LYS A 68 -4.52 2.76 -12.42
CA LYS A 68 -4.75 4.21 -12.25
C LYS A 68 -6.17 4.63 -12.60
N LEU A 69 -6.86 3.79 -13.36
CA LEU A 69 -8.25 3.98 -13.72
C LEU A 69 -9.14 2.97 -12.99
N ARG A 70 -10.34 3.39 -12.59
CA ARG A 70 -11.37 2.53 -12.02
C ARG A 70 -12.73 2.86 -12.61
N SER A 71 -13.53 1.86 -12.89
CA SER A 71 -14.94 2.03 -13.26
C SER A 71 -15.84 1.85 -12.04
N LEU A 72 -16.63 2.86 -11.70
CA LEU A 72 -17.62 2.86 -10.62
C LEU A 72 -19.02 3.06 -11.21
N GLY A 73 -19.63 1.96 -11.65
CA GLY A 73 -20.95 1.99 -12.29
C GLY A 73 -20.95 2.86 -13.56
N LYS A 74 -21.65 4.01 -13.52
CA LYS A 74 -21.74 4.98 -14.62
C LYS A 74 -20.57 5.97 -14.69
N VAL A 75 -19.66 5.94 -13.71
CA VAL A 75 -18.54 6.89 -13.56
C VAL A 75 -17.21 6.18 -13.80
N VAL A 76 -16.26 6.86 -14.43
CA VAL A 76 -14.85 6.46 -14.47
C VAL A 76 -14.04 7.38 -13.57
N VAL A 77 -13.11 6.81 -12.81
CA VAL A 77 -12.22 7.53 -11.92
C VAL A 77 -10.78 7.36 -12.39
N GLY A 78 -10.08 8.46 -12.64
CA GLY A 78 -8.64 8.49 -12.87
C GLY A 78 -7.94 9.09 -11.66
N GLU A 79 -6.90 8.42 -11.16
CA GLU A 79 -6.15 8.87 -9.98
C GLU A 79 -4.65 9.02 -10.30
N VAL A 80 -4.12 10.20 -10.01
CA VAL A 80 -2.66 10.41 -9.91
C VAL A 80 -2.30 10.71 -8.47
N SER A 81 -1.18 10.17 -8.00
CA SER A 81 -0.74 10.34 -6.62
C SER A 81 0.75 10.59 -6.54
N SER A 82 1.14 11.42 -5.59
CA SER A 82 2.51 11.51 -5.08
C SER A 82 2.53 11.05 -3.63
N LYS A 83 3.59 10.34 -3.26
CA LYS A 83 3.81 9.85 -1.90
C LYS A 83 5.17 10.34 -1.43
N SER A 84 5.19 11.05 -0.32
CA SER A 84 6.39 11.30 0.47
C SER A 84 6.37 10.41 1.73
N SER A 85 7.42 10.48 2.54
CA SER A 85 7.51 9.75 3.81
C SER A 85 6.40 10.13 4.80
N PHE A 86 5.82 11.33 4.69
CA PHE A 86 4.85 11.87 5.66
C PHE A 86 3.48 12.13 5.06
N GLU A 87 3.39 12.38 3.75
CA GLU A 87 2.15 12.83 3.11
C GLU A 87 1.88 12.07 1.82
N THR A 88 0.62 11.71 1.60
CA THR A 88 0.15 11.24 0.30
C THR A 88 -0.84 12.26 -0.25
N LYS A 89 -0.47 12.88 -1.36
CA LYS A 89 -1.35 13.77 -2.14
C LYS A 89 -1.92 12.98 -3.31
N ARG A 90 -3.23 13.07 -3.50
CA ARG A 90 -3.92 12.42 -4.62
C ARG A 90 -4.74 13.45 -5.34
N ARG A 91 -4.77 13.37 -6.66
CA ARG A 91 -5.67 14.12 -7.50
C ARG A 91 -6.48 13.14 -8.32
N ARG A 92 -7.80 13.25 -8.22
CA ARG A 92 -8.75 12.35 -8.88
C ARG A 92 -9.63 13.13 -9.83
N ILE A 93 -9.91 12.56 -11.00
CA ILE A 93 -10.99 12.99 -11.86
C ILE A 93 -12.06 11.90 -11.86
N TYR A 94 -13.29 12.30 -11.60
CA TYR A 94 -14.50 11.50 -11.74
C TYR A 94 -15.19 12.02 -13.00
N ALA A 95 -15.44 11.17 -13.98
CA ALA A 95 -16.02 11.58 -15.25
C ALA A 95 -17.13 10.62 -15.70
N THR A 96 -18.13 11.19 -16.35
CA THR A 96 -19.24 10.48 -17.00
C THR A 96 -19.72 11.32 -18.19
N THR A 97 -20.76 10.88 -18.91
CA THR A 97 -21.37 11.68 -19.99
C THR A 97 -21.70 13.09 -19.45
N ASN A 98 -21.46 14.14 -20.23
CA ASN A 98 -21.83 15.53 -19.89
C ASN A 98 -21.22 16.15 -18.62
N GLY A 99 -20.30 15.48 -17.90
CA GLY A 99 -19.70 16.10 -16.73
C GLY A 99 -18.52 15.39 -16.10
N PHE A 100 -17.75 16.18 -15.36
CA PHE A 100 -16.68 15.70 -14.50
C PHE A 100 -16.60 16.48 -13.19
N GLN A 101 -15.96 15.87 -12.20
CA GLN A 101 -15.49 16.49 -10.97
C GLN A 101 -14.03 16.11 -10.72
N ILE A 102 -13.21 17.10 -10.37
CA ILE A 102 -11.82 16.89 -9.98
C ILE A 102 -11.73 17.17 -8.49
N ILE A 103 -11.12 16.27 -7.73
CA ILE A 103 -10.81 16.50 -6.33
C ILE A 103 -9.32 16.34 -6.07
N GLU A 104 -8.83 17.11 -5.11
CA GLU A 104 -7.53 16.93 -4.50
C GLU A 104 -7.72 16.43 -3.07
N LEU A 105 -6.93 15.43 -2.69
CA LEU A 105 -6.97 14.77 -1.40
C LEU A 105 -5.59 14.84 -0.76
N THR A 106 -5.53 15.32 0.49
CA THR A 106 -4.42 15.07 1.39
C THR A 106 -4.86 14.04 2.40
N GLY A 107 -4.22 12.87 2.39
CA GLY A 107 -4.63 11.76 3.23
C GLY A 107 -6.01 11.20 2.81
N SER A 108 -7.05 11.54 3.57
CA SER A 108 -8.45 11.16 3.32
C SER A 108 -9.38 12.39 3.20
N ASN A 109 -8.82 13.59 3.29
CA ASN A 109 -9.58 14.84 3.33
C ASN A 109 -9.56 15.49 1.95
N ILE A 110 -10.73 15.92 1.48
CA ILE A 110 -10.83 16.71 0.25
C ILE A 110 -10.34 18.12 0.56
N THR A 111 -9.27 18.53 -0.09
CA THR A 111 -8.68 19.87 0.06
C THR A 111 -9.17 20.82 -1.04
N LYS A 112 -9.53 20.29 -2.21
CA LYS A 112 -10.05 21.05 -3.33
C LYS A 112 -11.06 20.23 -4.12
N MET A 113 -12.07 20.90 -4.67
CA MET A 113 -13.06 20.31 -5.57
C MET A 113 -13.41 21.28 -6.70
N ASP A 114 -13.22 20.84 -7.94
CA ASP A 114 -13.59 21.53 -9.16
C ASP A 114 -14.64 20.69 -9.92
N LYS A 115 -15.53 21.35 -10.66
CA LYS A 115 -16.52 20.67 -11.52
C LYS A 115 -16.51 21.28 -12.91
N GLY A 116 -16.90 20.49 -13.91
CA GLY A 116 -17.09 20.97 -15.27
C GLY A 116 -17.98 20.04 -16.09
N GLU A 117 -18.25 20.47 -17.32
CA GLU A 117 -19.12 19.77 -18.27
C GLU A 117 -18.26 19.05 -19.33
N SER A 118 -18.38 19.45 -20.60
CA SER A 118 -17.60 18.87 -21.70
C SER A 118 -16.18 19.45 -21.76
N SER A 119 -15.17 18.59 -21.82
CA SER A 119 -13.76 19.00 -21.86
C SER A 119 -12.85 17.83 -22.26
N ILE A 120 -11.60 18.14 -22.61
CA ILE A 120 -10.49 17.20 -22.62
C ILE A 120 -9.55 17.57 -21.46
N ILE A 121 -9.42 16.68 -20.48
CA ILE A 121 -8.58 16.88 -19.29
C ILE A 121 -7.35 15.98 -19.38
N VAL A 122 -6.18 16.55 -19.13
CA VAL A 122 -4.89 15.83 -19.07
C VAL A 122 -4.29 15.97 -17.68
N PHE A 123 -4.12 14.86 -16.97
CA PHE A 123 -3.29 14.77 -15.77
C PHE A 123 -1.91 14.26 -16.13
N GLY A 124 -0.90 14.82 -15.50
CA GLY A 124 0.51 14.60 -15.82
C GLY A 124 1.39 15.69 -15.24
N ASN A 125 2.70 15.46 -15.27
CA ASN A 125 3.69 16.50 -15.03
C ASN A 125 3.67 17.53 -16.18
N LYS A 126 4.40 18.63 -16.03
CA LYS A 126 4.43 19.73 -17.01
C LYS A 126 4.84 19.25 -18.40
N PHE A 127 5.87 18.39 -18.48
CA PHE A 127 6.38 17.84 -19.72
C PHE A 127 5.34 16.95 -20.43
N THR A 128 4.87 15.89 -19.77
CA THR A 128 3.87 14.95 -20.30
C THR A 128 2.58 15.63 -20.72
N LYS A 129 2.08 16.61 -19.95
CA LYS A 129 0.91 17.42 -20.35
C LYS A 129 1.14 18.18 -21.64
N LYS A 130 2.29 18.87 -21.77
CA LYS A 130 2.64 19.63 -22.97
C LYS A 130 2.77 18.71 -24.18
N THR A 131 3.47 17.59 -24.03
CA THR A 131 3.69 16.60 -25.09
C THR A 131 2.38 15.95 -25.52
N ALA A 132 1.57 15.46 -24.57
CA ALA A 132 0.26 14.88 -24.85
C ALA A 132 -0.67 15.88 -25.54
N SER A 133 -0.72 17.13 -25.08
CA SER A 133 -1.54 18.17 -25.71
C SER A 133 -1.12 18.48 -27.15
N LYS A 134 0.18 18.47 -27.45
CA LYS A 134 0.71 18.65 -28.81
C LYS A 134 0.28 17.50 -29.73
N ILE A 135 0.39 16.26 -29.25
CA ILE A 135 0.04 15.06 -30.01
C ILE A 135 -1.48 14.97 -30.21
N LEU A 136 -2.27 15.28 -29.17
CA LEU A 136 -3.73 15.36 -29.27
C LEU A 136 -4.16 16.33 -30.37
N LYS A 137 -3.63 17.56 -30.40
CA LYS A 137 -3.95 18.55 -31.43
C LYS A 137 -3.62 18.07 -32.86
N LYS A 138 -2.59 17.25 -33.03
CA LYS A 138 -2.21 16.68 -34.34
C LYS A 138 -3.24 15.67 -34.86
N TYR A 139 -3.83 14.86 -33.97
CA TYR A 139 -4.76 13.80 -34.35
C TYR A 139 -6.24 14.18 -34.22
N TRP A 140 -6.55 15.24 -33.47
CA TRP A 140 -7.92 15.63 -33.18
C TRP A 140 -8.63 16.19 -34.43
N LYS A 141 -9.85 15.71 -34.69
CA LYS A 141 -10.72 16.17 -35.77
C LYS A 141 -12.03 16.71 -35.21
N SER A 142 -12.71 17.59 -35.95
CA SER A 142 -13.95 18.25 -35.48
C SER A 142 -15.14 17.31 -35.27
N LYS A 143 -15.16 16.15 -35.93
CA LYS A 143 -16.22 15.12 -35.81
C LYS A 143 -15.61 13.76 -35.45
N THR A 144 -15.05 13.67 -34.25
CA THR A 144 -14.40 12.43 -33.76
C THR A 144 -15.40 11.61 -32.94
N THR A 145 -15.61 10.35 -33.32
CA THR A 145 -16.42 9.37 -32.58
C THR A 145 -15.70 8.87 -31.33
N LEU A 146 -16.41 8.29 -30.36
CA LEU A 146 -15.78 7.74 -29.15
C LEU A 146 -14.70 6.67 -29.42
N LYS A 147 -14.91 5.84 -30.45
CA LYS A 147 -13.94 4.80 -30.85
C LYS A 147 -12.67 5.39 -31.47
N GLU A 148 -12.82 6.47 -32.23
CA GLU A 148 -11.67 7.23 -32.73
C GLU A 148 -10.94 7.95 -31.57
N ILE A 149 -11.67 8.50 -30.59
CA ILE A 149 -11.07 9.10 -29.39
C ILE A 149 -10.25 8.06 -28.60
N GLU A 150 -10.78 6.85 -28.43
CA GLU A 150 -10.06 5.73 -27.84
C GLU A 150 -8.74 5.47 -28.57
N THR A 151 -8.79 5.36 -29.90
CA THR A 151 -7.61 5.13 -30.73
C THR A 151 -6.60 6.28 -30.62
N ILE A 152 -7.08 7.52 -30.59
CA ILE A 152 -6.24 8.72 -30.41
C ILE A 152 -5.56 8.68 -29.04
N PHE A 153 -6.29 8.33 -27.97
CA PHE A 153 -5.74 8.32 -26.61
C PHE A 153 -4.65 7.25 -26.45
N GLN A 154 -4.86 6.05 -27.00
CA GLN A 154 -3.84 5.00 -27.02
C GLN A 154 -2.58 5.47 -27.76
N LYS A 155 -2.73 6.09 -28.93
CA LYS A 155 -1.60 6.67 -29.69
C LYS A 155 -0.87 7.76 -28.92
N VAL A 156 -1.60 8.65 -28.25
CA VAL A 156 -0.99 9.72 -27.45
C VAL A 156 -0.17 9.14 -26.31
N LEU A 157 -0.72 8.17 -25.56
CA LEU A 157 0.01 7.53 -24.46
C LEU A 157 1.27 6.82 -24.98
N HIS A 158 1.16 6.09 -26.09
CA HIS A 158 2.28 5.41 -26.72
C HIS A 158 3.38 6.40 -27.15
N GLU A 159 3.06 7.42 -27.95
CA GLU A 159 4.03 8.42 -28.40
C GLU A 159 4.64 9.25 -27.26
N VAL A 160 3.94 9.40 -26.12
CA VAL A 160 4.53 10.02 -24.92
C VAL A 160 5.49 9.07 -24.24
N SER A 161 5.18 7.76 -24.15
CA SER A 161 6.07 6.76 -23.54
C SER A 161 7.41 6.63 -24.27
N GLU A 162 7.44 6.90 -25.58
CA GLU A 162 8.68 6.93 -26.37
C GLU A 162 9.57 8.15 -26.05
N LYS A 163 9.02 9.19 -25.41
CA LYS A 163 9.70 10.47 -25.15
C LYS A 163 10.07 10.69 -23.70
N THR A 164 9.63 9.81 -22.80
CA THR A 164 9.99 9.88 -21.39
C THR A 164 9.78 8.52 -20.72
N PRO A 165 10.71 8.08 -19.86
CA PRO A 165 10.55 6.84 -19.11
C PRO A 165 9.57 6.99 -17.95
N SER A 166 8.96 8.17 -17.75
CA SER A 166 7.95 8.40 -16.70
C SER A 166 6.57 7.83 -17.04
N VAL A 167 6.34 7.42 -18.30
CA VAL A 167 5.07 6.89 -18.81
C VAL A 167 5.35 5.52 -19.45
N GLY A 168 4.51 4.54 -19.13
CA GLY A 168 4.61 3.18 -19.71
C GLY A 168 3.93 3.08 -21.06
N SER A 169 4.35 2.10 -21.87
CA SER A 169 3.75 1.82 -23.18
C SER A 169 2.36 1.17 -23.08
N SER A 170 2.07 0.50 -21.95
CA SER A 170 0.76 -0.09 -21.67
C SER A 170 -0.18 0.92 -21.01
N CYS A 171 -1.47 0.80 -21.33
CA CYS A 171 -2.50 1.65 -20.77
C CYS A 171 -3.78 0.89 -20.43
N ASP A 172 -4.51 1.40 -19.45
CA ASP A 172 -5.90 1.03 -19.21
C ASP A 172 -6.81 2.07 -19.89
N LEU A 173 -7.97 1.62 -20.37
CA LEU A 173 -8.94 2.48 -21.05
C LEU A 173 -10.38 2.13 -20.64
N PHE A 174 -11.20 3.15 -20.44
CA PHE A 174 -12.62 3.00 -20.18
C PHE A 174 -13.45 3.95 -21.04
N ILE A 175 -14.59 3.45 -21.51
CA ILE A 175 -15.62 4.22 -22.20
C ILE A 175 -16.91 4.11 -21.38
N LYS A 176 -17.60 5.24 -21.18
CA LYS A 176 -18.93 5.31 -20.56
C LYS A 176 -19.86 6.15 -21.42
N THR A 177 -21.02 5.59 -21.73
CA THR A 177 -22.08 6.25 -22.51
C THR A 177 -23.45 6.23 -21.82
N PRO A 178 -23.55 6.45 -20.48
CA PRO A 178 -24.87 6.53 -19.87
C PRO A 178 -25.65 7.72 -20.44
N ALA A 179 -26.92 7.52 -20.74
CA ALA A 179 -27.85 8.61 -21.06
C ALA A 179 -28.09 9.42 -19.79
N LEU A 180 -27.48 10.61 -19.72
CA LEU A 180 -27.56 11.53 -18.58
C LEU A 180 -27.56 12.96 -19.11
N ASP A 181 -28.45 13.79 -18.59
CA ASP A 181 -28.34 15.24 -18.76
C ASP A 181 -27.23 15.83 -17.85
N LYS A 182 -26.90 17.11 -18.04
CA LYS A 182 -25.85 17.78 -17.27
C LYS A 182 -26.11 17.78 -15.76
N LYS A 183 -27.37 17.92 -15.34
CA LYS A 183 -27.77 17.99 -13.92
C LYS A 183 -27.67 16.60 -13.27
N GLU A 184 -28.16 15.58 -13.96
CA GLU A 184 -28.05 14.18 -13.55
C GLU A 184 -26.60 13.74 -13.43
N SER A 185 -25.75 14.10 -14.40
CA SER A 185 -24.31 13.83 -14.36
C SER A 185 -23.66 14.43 -13.13
N GLN A 186 -23.90 15.71 -12.84
CA GLN A 186 -23.32 16.36 -11.65
C GLN A 186 -23.82 15.75 -10.34
N LYS A 187 -25.08 15.30 -10.29
CA LYS A 187 -25.64 14.59 -9.13
C LYS A 187 -24.92 13.27 -8.90
N ILE A 188 -24.83 12.40 -9.92
CA ILE A 188 -24.17 11.09 -9.82
C ILE A 188 -22.69 11.24 -9.47
N LEU A 189 -21.99 12.21 -10.06
CA LEU A 189 -20.59 12.48 -9.75
C LEU A 189 -20.40 12.86 -8.28
N ARG A 190 -21.21 13.78 -7.75
CA ARG A 190 -21.15 14.20 -6.35
C ARG A 190 -21.38 13.02 -5.39
N GLU A 191 -22.42 12.24 -5.65
CA GLU A 191 -22.73 11.06 -4.83
C GLU A 191 -21.60 10.02 -4.88
N THR A 192 -21.01 9.81 -6.06
CA THR A 192 -19.89 8.87 -6.25
C THR A 192 -18.65 9.33 -5.49
N VAL A 193 -18.31 10.62 -5.57
CA VAL A 193 -17.18 11.21 -4.82
C VAL A 193 -17.34 10.98 -3.32
N VAL A 194 -18.51 11.31 -2.76
CA VAL A 194 -18.78 11.15 -1.32
C VAL A 194 -18.66 9.70 -0.89
N ARG A 195 -19.25 8.76 -1.66
CA ARG A 195 -19.17 7.33 -1.36
C ARG A 195 -17.74 6.81 -1.44
N ASP A 196 -17.00 7.14 -2.49
CA ASP A 196 -15.63 6.67 -2.71
C ASP A 196 -14.65 7.21 -1.65
N VAL A 197 -14.79 8.48 -1.26
CA VAL A 197 -13.97 9.07 -0.19
C VAL A 197 -14.29 8.43 1.17
N LYS A 198 -15.57 8.15 1.46
CA LYS A 198 -15.97 7.44 2.68
C LYS A 198 -15.41 6.02 2.75
N LEU A 199 -15.36 5.31 1.61
CA LEU A 199 -14.72 4.00 1.52
C LEU A 199 -13.21 4.10 1.76
N LEU A 200 -12.55 5.10 1.19
CA LEU A 200 -11.13 5.36 1.44
C LEU A 200 -10.85 5.61 2.93
N GLN A 201 -11.69 6.39 3.61
CA GLN A 201 -11.57 6.66 5.04
C GLN A 201 -11.68 5.37 5.87
N LYS A 202 -12.71 4.55 5.62
CA LYS A 202 -12.89 3.25 6.30
C LYS A 202 -11.70 2.32 6.06
N TRP A 203 -11.23 2.22 4.82
CA TRP A 203 -10.06 1.40 4.48
C TRP A 203 -8.81 1.86 5.24
N ARG A 204 -8.58 3.17 5.39
CA ARG A 204 -7.44 3.69 6.16
C ARG A 204 -7.57 3.47 7.65
N GLN A 205 -8.77 3.58 8.21
CA GLN A 205 -9.02 3.25 9.62
C GLN A 205 -8.71 1.78 9.89
N LYS A 206 -9.17 0.88 9.02
CA LYS A 206 -8.83 -0.54 9.10
C LYS A 206 -7.31 -0.75 9.01
N LEU A 207 -6.66 -0.17 8.00
CA LEU A 207 -5.21 -0.29 7.85
C LEU A 207 -4.44 0.21 9.08
N LYS A 208 -4.88 1.32 9.70
CA LYS A 208 -4.29 1.83 10.94
C LYS A 208 -4.43 0.81 12.08
N LYS A 209 -5.61 0.22 12.23
CA LYS A 209 -5.87 -0.82 13.23
C LYS A 209 -4.98 -2.05 12.99
N ASP A 210 -4.96 -2.55 11.76
CA ASP A 210 -4.14 -3.71 11.37
C ASP A 210 -2.64 -3.46 11.63
N LEU A 211 -2.15 -2.22 11.44
CA LEU A 211 -0.76 -1.84 11.72
C LEU A 211 -0.45 -1.79 13.21
N LEU A 212 -1.39 -1.31 14.04
CA LEU A 212 -1.24 -1.28 15.50
C LEU A 212 -1.19 -2.71 16.06
N GLU A 213 -2.12 -3.57 15.64
CA GLU A 213 -2.15 -4.98 16.04
C GLU A 213 -0.85 -5.71 15.66
N LYS A 214 -0.32 -5.44 14.45
CA LYS A 214 0.98 -5.99 14.03
C LYS A 214 2.15 -5.44 14.84
N ALA A 215 2.14 -4.15 15.20
CA ALA A 215 3.20 -3.55 16.00
C ALA A 215 3.20 -4.14 17.42
N GLU A 216 2.03 -4.34 18.01
CA GLU A 216 1.86 -5.05 19.29
C GLU A 216 2.38 -6.48 19.21
N ALA A 217 2.00 -7.23 18.18
CA ALA A 217 2.49 -8.60 17.97
C ALA A 217 4.03 -8.65 17.80
N ILE A 218 4.63 -7.68 17.09
CA ILE A 218 6.10 -7.60 16.94
C ILE A 218 6.77 -7.28 18.29
N ASN A 219 6.21 -6.36 19.07
CA ASN A 219 6.72 -6.04 20.40
C ASN A 219 6.65 -7.28 21.30
N MET A 220 5.50 -7.96 21.35
CA MET A 220 5.32 -9.20 22.10
C MET A 220 6.30 -10.29 21.65
N ALA A 221 6.51 -10.47 20.34
CA ALA A 221 7.49 -11.41 19.80
C ALA A 221 8.93 -11.09 20.24
N SER A 222 9.29 -9.82 20.36
CA SER A 222 10.62 -9.41 20.85
C SER A 222 10.86 -9.74 22.33
N ARG A 223 9.78 -10.01 23.08
CA ARG A 223 9.83 -10.38 24.50
C ARG A 223 9.91 -11.89 24.73
N ILE A 224 9.72 -12.72 23.70
CA ILE A 224 9.83 -14.19 23.84
C ILE A 224 11.19 -14.53 24.48
N LEU A 225 11.18 -15.33 25.55
CA LEU A 225 12.42 -15.83 26.12
C LEU A 225 13.07 -16.81 25.14
N THR A 226 14.20 -16.42 24.58
CA THR A 226 15.09 -17.31 23.81
C THR A 226 16.23 -17.86 24.66
N GLN A 227 16.48 -17.24 25.82
CA GLN A 227 17.45 -17.68 26.81
C GLN A 227 17.10 -17.15 28.22
N GLY A 228 17.32 -17.95 29.26
CA GLY A 228 17.22 -17.53 30.65
C GLY A 228 16.42 -18.49 31.54
N GLU A 229 16.23 -18.09 32.80
CA GLU A 229 15.45 -18.85 33.78
C GLU A 229 13.95 -18.66 33.55
N VAL A 230 13.20 -19.76 33.56
CA VAL A 230 11.75 -19.78 33.33
C VAL A 230 10.99 -19.88 34.64
N GLY A 231 11.42 -20.77 35.53
CA GLY A 231 10.66 -21.08 36.74
C GLY A 231 11.16 -22.36 37.42
N ARG A 232 10.43 -22.81 38.45
CA ARG A 232 10.76 -24.04 39.20
C ARG A 232 9.61 -25.03 39.18
N VAL A 233 9.96 -26.31 39.07
CA VAL A 233 9.01 -27.42 39.18
C VAL A 233 8.48 -27.47 40.62
N VAL A 234 7.16 -27.51 40.79
CA VAL A 234 6.49 -27.61 42.10
C VAL A 234 5.63 -28.85 42.26
N ASN A 235 5.29 -29.52 41.16
CA ASN A 235 4.58 -30.79 41.19
C ASN A 235 4.95 -31.59 39.92
N VAL A 236 5.04 -32.91 40.07
CA VAL A 236 5.35 -33.87 39.00
C VAL A 236 4.27 -34.95 39.01
N ASP A 237 3.50 -35.05 37.94
CA ASP A 237 2.46 -36.06 37.74
C ASP A 237 2.66 -36.75 36.39
N GLU A 238 3.25 -37.95 36.41
CA GLU A 238 3.65 -38.72 35.23
C GLU A 238 4.48 -37.90 34.22
N ASP A 239 3.87 -37.49 33.10
CA ASP A 239 4.48 -36.71 32.02
C ASP A 239 4.22 -35.19 32.14
N ARG A 240 3.52 -34.76 33.21
CA ARG A 240 3.09 -33.38 33.42
C ARG A 240 3.81 -32.73 34.59
N LEU A 241 4.25 -31.50 34.36
CA LEU A 241 4.96 -30.69 35.34
C LEU A 241 4.19 -29.40 35.60
N GLU A 242 3.90 -29.12 36.87
CA GLU A 242 3.51 -27.77 37.28
C GLU A 242 4.77 -26.96 37.56
N ILE A 243 4.89 -25.81 36.91
CA ILE A 243 6.02 -24.91 37.06
C ILE A 243 5.52 -23.56 37.53
N VAL A 244 6.09 -23.05 38.62
CA VAL A 244 5.88 -21.68 39.06
C VAL A 244 6.81 -20.78 38.25
N LEU A 245 6.22 -19.82 37.52
CA LEU A 245 6.97 -18.88 36.70
C LEU A 245 7.87 -17.98 37.56
N GLY A 246 9.07 -17.71 37.07
CA GLY A 246 10.02 -16.78 37.67
C GLY A 246 9.49 -15.34 37.69
N LYS A 247 10.08 -14.51 38.54
CA LYS A 247 9.70 -13.10 38.77
C LYS A 247 9.66 -12.23 37.50
N ASP A 248 10.40 -12.62 36.46
CA ASP A 248 10.55 -11.88 35.22
C ASP A 248 9.89 -12.59 34.02
N VAL A 249 8.99 -13.55 34.26
CA VAL A 249 8.45 -14.45 33.24
C VAL A 249 6.92 -14.43 33.25
N GLN A 250 6.34 -14.29 32.06
CA GLN A 250 4.91 -14.33 31.79
C GLN A 250 4.60 -15.36 30.70
N ALA A 251 3.37 -15.87 30.68
CA ALA A 251 2.93 -16.82 29.67
C ALA A 251 1.71 -16.31 28.88
N PHE A 252 1.73 -16.58 27.58
CA PHE A 252 0.71 -16.17 26.62
C PHE A 252 0.26 -17.36 25.77
N ASP A 253 -0.95 -17.29 25.22
CA ASP A 253 -1.38 -18.20 24.15
C ASP A 253 -0.83 -17.77 22.77
N VAL A 254 -1.10 -18.56 21.75
CA VAL A 254 -0.73 -18.27 20.34
C VAL A 254 -1.35 -16.99 19.77
N ASN A 255 -2.34 -16.40 20.46
CA ASN A 255 -3.00 -15.15 20.09
C ASN A 255 -2.55 -13.97 20.97
N TRP A 256 -1.45 -14.12 21.73
CA TRP A 256 -0.94 -13.11 22.67
C TRP A 256 -1.90 -12.75 23.81
N LYS A 257 -2.88 -13.60 24.11
CA LYS A 257 -3.69 -13.46 25.31
C LYS A 257 -2.89 -13.94 26.51
N GLN A 258 -2.75 -13.09 27.52
CA GLN A 258 -2.04 -13.45 28.74
C GLN A 258 -2.77 -14.59 29.46
N LEU A 259 -2.02 -15.65 29.77
CA LEU A 259 -2.50 -16.84 30.49
C LEU A 259 -2.00 -16.86 31.94
N ALA A 260 -0.78 -16.38 32.18
CA ALA A 260 -0.17 -16.37 33.52
C ALA A 260 0.84 -15.21 33.69
N THR A 261 0.96 -14.75 34.93
CA THR A 261 1.85 -13.69 35.42
C THR A 261 3.04 -14.28 36.21
N PRO A 262 4.07 -13.49 36.57
CA PRO A 262 5.16 -14.00 37.40
C PRO A 262 4.65 -14.58 38.73
N GLY A 263 5.11 -15.78 39.09
CA GLY A 263 4.66 -16.51 40.27
C GLY A 263 3.41 -17.37 40.07
N ASP A 264 2.71 -17.24 38.93
CA ASP A 264 1.62 -18.16 38.58
C ASP A 264 2.18 -19.53 38.15
N LYS A 265 1.31 -20.54 38.23
CA LYS A 265 1.63 -21.90 37.80
C LYS A 265 1.24 -22.11 36.34
N VAL A 266 2.12 -22.77 35.59
CA VAL A 266 1.86 -23.22 34.22
C VAL A 266 2.19 -24.69 34.06
N MET A 267 1.53 -25.34 33.12
CA MET A 267 1.77 -26.74 32.79
C MET A 267 2.83 -26.87 31.70
N MET A 268 3.77 -27.79 31.89
CA MET A 268 4.69 -28.24 30.84
C MET A 268 4.72 -29.77 30.81
N PHE A 269 5.21 -30.30 29.71
CA PHE A 269 5.22 -31.73 29.42
C PHE A 269 6.64 -32.24 29.22
N PHE A 270 6.87 -33.46 29.66
CA PHE A 270 8.13 -34.17 29.51
C PHE A 270 7.93 -35.48 28.75
N ASN A 271 8.70 -35.69 27.68
CA ASN A 271 8.55 -36.85 26.79
C ASN A 271 9.85 -37.65 26.65
N GLY A 272 10.68 -37.74 27.69
CA GLY A 272 12.02 -38.36 27.61
C GLY A 272 12.33 -39.39 28.70
N GLU A 273 13.54 -39.94 28.67
CA GLU A 273 14.14 -40.68 29.79
C GLU A 273 14.98 -39.69 30.61
N GLY A 274 14.58 -39.46 31.86
CA GLY A 274 15.23 -38.48 32.73
C GLY A 274 14.54 -38.42 34.09
N ASP A 275 15.33 -38.16 35.12
CA ASP A 275 14.84 -37.99 36.48
C ASP A 275 14.41 -36.53 36.70
N ILE A 276 13.18 -36.30 37.17
CA ILE A 276 12.62 -34.96 37.42
C ILE A 276 12.28 -34.87 38.90
N ILE A 277 12.83 -33.85 39.55
CA ILE A 277 12.66 -33.65 40.99
C ILE A 277 11.92 -32.33 41.22
N GLU A 278 11.02 -32.32 42.19
CA GLU A 278 10.43 -31.08 42.69
C GLU A 278 11.53 -30.09 43.11
N GLY A 279 11.40 -28.84 42.68
CA GLY A 279 12.40 -27.79 42.88
C GLY A 279 13.41 -27.63 41.74
N ASP A 280 13.43 -28.55 40.76
CA ASP A 280 14.29 -28.42 39.57
C ASP A 280 14.01 -27.09 38.83
N LEU A 281 15.09 -26.46 38.39
CA LEU A 281 15.04 -25.18 37.69
C LEU A 281 14.87 -25.39 36.19
N VAL A 282 13.84 -24.77 35.64
CA VAL A 282 13.52 -24.79 34.22
C VAL A 282 14.15 -23.57 33.55
N VAL A 283 14.84 -23.80 32.44
CA VAL A 283 15.56 -22.78 31.69
C VAL A 283 15.29 -22.93 30.19
N ILE A 284 15.51 -21.84 29.45
CA ILE A 284 15.68 -21.89 28.01
C ILE A 284 17.17 -21.65 27.73
N GLU A 285 17.80 -22.60 27.05
CA GLU A 285 19.21 -22.53 26.64
C GLU A 285 19.32 -22.91 25.16
N ASN A 286 19.93 -22.04 24.34
CA ASN A 286 20.02 -22.24 22.89
C ASN A 286 18.66 -22.55 22.23
N GLU A 287 17.63 -21.79 22.61
CA GLU A 287 16.23 -21.95 22.15
C GLU A 287 15.58 -23.30 22.51
N ARG A 288 16.17 -24.06 23.45
CA ARG A 288 15.59 -25.30 23.97
C ARG A 288 15.11 -25.10 25.41
N LEU A 289 13.85 -25.42 25.65
CA LEU A 289 13.28 -25.48 26.98
C LEU A 289 13.71 -26.79 27.65
N CYS A 290 14.42 -26.71 28.77
CA CYS A 290 14.96 -27.87 29.46
C CYS A 290 15.12 -27.65 30.97
N LEU A 291 15.40 -28.75 31.69
CA LEU A 291 15.84 -28.68 33.08
C LEU A 291 17.34 -28.35 33.14
N LYS A 292 17.73 -27.37 33.96
CA LYS A 292 19.13 -26.93 34.09
C LYS A 292 20.06 -28.05 34.59
N ARG A 293 19.54 -28.94 35.45
CA ARG A 293 20.30 -29.99 36.14
C ARG A 293 20.84 -31.06 35.18
N ASN A 294 19.97 -31.58 34.31
CA ASN A 294 20.26 -32.75 33.47
C ASN A 294 19.98 -32.51 31.98
N GLN A 295 19.64 -31.28 31.59
CA GLN A 295 19.34 -30.90 30.20
C GLN A 295 18.17 -31.68 29.58
N SER A 296 17.30 -32.26 30.42
CA SER A 296 16.10 -32.96 29.99
C SER A 296 15.16 -32.01 29.24
N PRO A 297 14.75 -32.34 28.01
CA PRO A 297 13.92 -31.46 27.19
C PRO A 297 12.49 -31.42 27.69
N LEU A 298 11.91 -30.22 27.73
CA LEU A 298 10.51 -29.98 28.07
C LEU A 298 9.76 -29.39 26.87
N ARG A 299 8.44 -29.51 26.91
CA ARG A 299 7.53 -28.95 25.91
C ARG A 299 6.41 -28.18 26.60
N CYS A 300 5.92 -27.14 25.96
CA CYS A 300 4.75 -26.40 26.41
C CYS A 300 3.99 -25.81 25.22
N ASP A 301 2.68 -25.65 25.37
CA ASP A 301 1.80 -25.07 24.34
C ASP A 301 1.53 -23.57 24.56
N ILE A 302 2.42 -22.92 25.32
CA ILE A 302 2.36 -21.51 25.70
C ILE A 302 3.62 -20.79 25.24
N ILE A 303 3.50 -19.49 24.99
CA ILE A 303 4.62 -18.60 24.67
C ILE A 303 5.12 -17.98 25.98
N LEU A 304 6.39 -18.20 26.30
CA LEU A 304 7.03 -17.62 27.47
C LEU A 304 7.71 -16.30 27.08
N CYS A 305 7.35 -15.22 27.75
CA CYS A 305 7.86 -13.88 27.49
C CYS A 305 8.45 -13.26 28.76
N LYS A 306 9.44 -12.38 28.59
CA LYS A 306 9.95 -11.55 29.68
C LYS A 306 8.85 -10.58 30.10
N SER A 307 8.64 -10.43 31.41
CA SER A 307 7.82 -9.34 31.93
C SER A 307 8.54 -8.01 31.71
N ASP A 308 7.75 -6.93 31.57
CA ASP A 308 8.26 -5.56 31.51
C ASP A 308 8.83 -5.10 32.86
#